data_AF-A0A6G7XT61-F1
#
_entry.id   AF-A0A6G7XT61-F1
#
_cell.length_a   1.000
_cell.length_b   1.000
_cell.length_c   1.000
_cell.angle_alpha   90.00
_cell.angle_beta   90.00
_cell.angle_gamma   90.00
#
_symmetry.space_group_name_H-M   'P 1'
#
loop_
_entity.id
_entity.type
_entity.pdbx_description
1 polymer ?
#
loop_
_entity_poly.entity_id
_entity_poly.type
_entity_poly.pdbx_seq_one_letter_code
_entity_poly.pdbx_strand_id
1 'polypeptide(L)' 'MSQPRGEIRFLSADDAEELHKALATEGYDVVLRPVPEDDDAPWRLEVTPFDADVVAMVDVYGGWLPTDL' A
#
# COMPACT_ATOMS: atom_id res chain seq x y z
N MET A 1 17.77 -9.63 9.95
CA MET A 1 16.37 -10.08 9.90
C MET A 1 15.68 -9.17 8.90
N SER A 2 15.19 -9.67 7.78
CA SER A 2 14.41 -8.85 6.85
C SER A 2 13.04 -8.59 7.49
N GLN A 3 12.63 -7.32 7.57
CA GLN A 3 11.29 -6.96 8.06
C GLN A 3 10.21 -7.47 7.09
N PRO A 4 8.99 -7.77 7.58
CA PRO A 4 7.91 -8.22 6.72
C PRO A 4 7.55 -7.12 5.71
N ARG A 5 7.43 -7.48 4.44
CA ARG A 5 6.98 -6.61 3.35
C ARG A 5 5.56 -7.00 2.98
N GLY A 6 4.68 -6.02 2.81
CA GLY A 6 3.32 -6.23 2.32
C GLY A 6 3.03 -5.38 1.09
N GLU A 7 2.00 -5.80 0.35
CA GLU A 7 1.49 -5.11 -0.84
C GLU A 7 0.06 -4.66 -0.56
N ILE A 8 -0.25 -3.42 -0.94
CA ILE A 8 -1.58 -2.82 -0.89
C ILE A 8 -1.95 -2.42 -2.31
N ARG A 9 -3.19 -2.67 -2.72
CA ARG A 9 -3.70 -2.41 -4.06
C ARG A 9 -4.71 -1.28 -4.04
N PHE A 10 -4.73 -0.50 -5.12
CA PHE A 10 -5.62 0.65 -5.29
C PHE A 10 -6.15 0.72 -6.72
N LEU A 11 -7.40 1.19 -6.83
CA LEU A 11 -8.02 1.58 -8.11
C LEU A 11 -7.64 3.02 -8.49
N SER A 12 -7.52 3.90 -7.50
CA SER A 12 -7.23 5.32 -7.67
C SER A 12 -5.76 5.64 -7.42
N ALA A 13 -5.18 6.49 -8.26
CA ALA A 13 -3.84 7.03 -8.04
C ALA A 13 -3.81 7.92 -6.79
N ASP A 14 -4.84 8.75 -6.61
CA ASP A 14 -4.91 9.73 -5.53
C ASP A 14 -4.91 9.05 -4.16
N ASP A 15 -5.74 8.01 -4.00
CA ASP A 15 -5.83 7.21 -2.78
C ASP A 15 -4.48 6.54 -2.44
N ALA A 16 -3.82 5.98 -3.46
CA ALA A 16 -2.52 5.34 -3.32
C ALA A 16 -1.43 6.35 -2.91
N GLU A 17 -1.47 7.56 -3.49
CA GLU A 17 -0.54 8.64 -3.15
C GLU A 17 -0.77 9.20 -1.75
N GLU A 18 -2.03 9.30 -1.31
CA GLU A 18 -2.35 9.76 0.04
C GLU A 18 -1.82 8.78 1.10
N LEU A 19 -2.05 7.47 0.93
CA LEU A 19 -1.48 6.48 1.87
C LEU A 19 0.05 6.46 1.81
N HIS A 20 0.64 6.56 0.62
CA HIS A 20 2.10 6.65 0.46
C HIS A 20 2.68 7.82 1.28
N LYS A 21 2.09 9.03 1.19
CA LYS A 21 2.54 10.21 1.92
C LYS A 21 2.39 10.03 3.44
N ALA A 22 1.27 9.43 3.88
CA ALA A 22 1.00 9.19 5.29
C ALA A 22 2.02 8.21 5.89
N LEU A 23 2.22 7.05 5.26
CA LEU A 23 3.19 6.04 5.72
C LEU A 23 4.64 6.55 5.66
N ALA A 24 5.02 7.27 4.61
CA ALA A 24 6.34 7.89 4.54
C ALA A 24 6.58 8.90 5.67
N THR A 25 5.54 9.64 6.09
CA THR A 25 5.61 10.59 7.20
C THR A 25 5.79 9.88 8.54
N GLU A 26 5.14 8.74 8.74
CA GLU A 26 5.28 7.88 9.92
C GLU A 26 6.61 7.10 9.95
N GLY A 27 7.40 7.15 8.87
CA GLY A 27 8.74 6.57 8.79
C GLY A 27 8.81 5.16 8.20
N TYR A 28 7.75 4.68 7.56
CA TYR A 28 7.76 3.42 6.82
C TYR A 28 8.55 3.56 5.51
N ASP A 29 9.21 2.47 5.10
CA ASP A 29 9.76 2.35 3.75
C ASP A 29 8.64 1.97 2.79
N VAL A 30 8.37 2.85 1.82
CA VAL A 30 7.24 2.71 0.90
C VAL A 30 7.65 2.87 -0.55
N VAL A 31 7.10 2.03 -1.42
CA VAL A 31 7.33 2.08 -2.87
C VAL A 31 5.99 2.00 -3.59
N LEU A 32 5.59 3.10 -4.23
CA LEU A 32 4.39 3.18 -5.07
C LEU A 32 4.77 2.94 -6.53
N ARG A 33 4.05 2.04 -7.21
CA ARG A 33 4.21 1.79 -8.64
C ARG A 33 2.86 1.66 -9.36
N PRO A 34 2.74 2.20 -10.59
CA PRO A 34 1.61 1.89 -11.46
C PRO A 34 1.75 0.47 -12.02
N VAL A 35 0.61 -0.19 -12.21
CA VAL A 35 0.48 -1.52 -12.82
C VAL A 35 -0.63 -1.45 -13.87
N PRO A 36 -0.40 -0.76 -15.00
CA PRO A 36 -1.46 -0.43 -15.96
C PRO A 36 -2.07 -1.64 -16.67
N GLU A 37 -1.46 -2.82 -16.54
CA GLU A 37 -1.97 -4.08 -17.10
C GLU A 37 -2.99 -4.77 -16.18
N ASP A 38 -3.21 -4.23 -14.97
CA ASP A 38 -4.12 -4.74 -13.96
C ASP A 38 -5.28 -3.75 -13.79
N ASP A 39 -6.33 -3.91 -14.59
CA ASP A 39 -7.50 -3.02 -14.59
C ASP A 39 -8.19 -2.93 -13.22
N ASP A 40 -8.10 -4.01 -12.43
CA ASP A 40 -8.68 -4.10 -11.09
C ASP A 40 -7.74 -3.56 -9.99
N ALA A 41 -6.44 -3.42 -10.27
CA ALA A 41 -5.43 -2.90 -9.33
C ALA A 41 -4.32 -2.10 -10.05
N PRO A 42 -4.66 -0.98 -10.71
CA PRO A 42 -3.72 -0.20 -11.51
C PRO A 42 -2.61 0.46 -10.69
N TRP A 43 -2.68 0.41 -9.36
CA TRP A 43 -1.69 0.98 -8.44
C TRP A 43 -1.36 0.00 -7.32
N ARG A 44 -0.06 -0.15 -7.05
CA ARG A 44 0.45 -1.02 -5.98
C ARG A 44 1.42 -0.27 -5.08
N LEU A 45 1.16 -0.31 -3.78
CA LEU A 45 2.00 0.26 -2.74
C LEU A 45 2.64 -0.89 -1.94
N GLU A 46 3.95 -0.95 -1.95
CA GLU A 46 4.70 -1.88 -1.12
C GLU A 46 5.18 -1.16 0.14
N VAL A 47 5.04 -1.79 1.30
CA VAL A 47 5.34 -1.19 2.61
C VAL A 47 6.21 -2.13 3.44
N THR A 48 7.22 -1.58 4.11
CA THR A 48 8.07 -2.28 5.08
C THR A 48 8.35 -1.39 6.30
N PRO A 49 8.14 -1.86 7.54
CA PRO A 49 7.49 -3.12 7.90
C PRO A 49 6.00 -3.11 7.57
N PHE A 50 5.43 -4.28 7.31
CA PHE A 50 3.99 -4.45 7.19
C PHE A 50 3.42 -5.00 8.51
N ASP A 51 2.70 -4.15 9.24
CA ASP A 51 2.15 -4.43 10.57
C ASP A 51 0.69 -3.98 10.71
N ALA A 52 0.14 -4.06 11.93
CA ALA A 52 -1.27 -3.78 12.20
C ALA A 52 -1.66 -2.32 11.97
N ASP A 53 -0.72 -1.38 12.13
CA ASP A 53 -1.00 0.04 11.90
C ASP A 53 -1.17 0.30 10.40
N VAL A 54 -0.33 -0.33 9.57
CA VAL A 54 -0.49 -0.30 8.10
C VAL A 54 -1.86 -0.85 7.70
N VAL A 55 -2.28 -1.99 8.25
CA VAL A 55 -3.59 -2.59 7.95
C VAL A 55 -4.74 -1.64 8.32
N ALA A 56 -4.67 -0.99 9.48
CA ALA A 56 -5.70 -0.04 9.90
C ALA A 56 -5.81 1.17 8.97
N MET A 57 -4.70 1.61 8.38
CA MET A 57 -4.68 2.72 7.41
C MET A 57 -5.24 2.31 6.05
N VAL A 58 -5.04 1.06 5.61
CA VAL A 58 -5.52 0.58 4.29
C VAL A 58 -7.02 0.82 4.11
N ASP A 59 -7.82 0.48 5.12
CA ASP A 59 -9.29 0.66 5.08
C ASP A 59 -9.70 2.15 5.04
N VAL A 60 -8.90 3.05 5.62
CA VAL A 60 -9.17 4.50 5.64
C VAL A 60 -8.94 5.13 4.28
N TYR A 61 -7.87 4.73 3.60
CA TYR A 61 -7.44 5.29 2.32
C TYR A 61 -7.99 4.51 1.11
N GLY A 62 -8.90 3.54 1.31
CA GLY A 62 -9.58 2.85 0.19
C GLY A 62 -8.72 1.82 -0.55
N GLY A 63 -7.62 1.37 0.05
CA GLY A 63 -6.82 0.26 -0.47
C GLY A 63 -7.40 -1.10 -0.07
N TRP A 64 -6.88 -2.17 -0.65
CA TRP A 64 -7.14 -3.53 -0.17
C TRP A 64 -5.88 -4.39 -0.20
N LEU A 65 -5.89 -5.40 0.65
CA LEU A 65 -4.82 -6.39 0.70
C LEU A 65 -5.10 -7.50 -0.32
N PRO A 66 -4.08 -8.01 -1.02
CA PRO A 66 -4.24 -9.20 -1.84
C PRO A 66 -4.69 -10.37 -0.95
N THR A 67 -5.64 -11.18 -1.44
CA THR A 67 -6.28 -12.28 -0.72
C THR A 67 -5.33 -13.43 -0.33
N ASP A 68 -4.05 -13.36 -0.70
CA ASP A 68 -3.03 -14.42 -0.55
C ASP A 68 -1.88 -13.98 0.40
N LEU A 69 -2.24 -13.40 1.55
CA LEU A 69 -1.29 -13.10 2.64
C LEU A 69 -0.98 -14.33 3.50
#